data_AF-A0AAW2JMY9-F1
#
_entry.id   AF-A0AAW2JMY9-F1
#
_cell.length_a   1.000
_cell.length_b   1.000
_cell.length_c   1.000
_cell.angle_alpha   90.00
_cell.angle_beta   90.00
_cell.angle_gamma   90.00
#
_symmetry.space_group_name_H-M   'P 1'
#
loop_
_entity.id
_entity.type
_entity.pdbx_description
1 polymer ?
#
loop_
_entity_poly.entity_id
_entity_poly.type
_entity_poly.pdbx_seq_one_letter_code
_entity_poly.pdbx_strand_id
1 'polypeptide(L)'
;MTKKPFVGQSAIAKGLLDLVHTDVCGPLSISARGGFSYFITFTDDHLRYGYVYLMRYKSEAFGRFKEYRLEVENQTSHNIKALRSDQGGEYLSGEFIDYLKENGILSQWTPPGTPQLNGVAERRN
;
A
#
# COMPACT_ATOMS: atom_id res chain seq x y z
N MET A 1 -18.98 0.52 23.39
CA MET A 1 -18.83 -0.62 22.46
C MET A 1 -17.43 -1.19 22.62
N THR A 2 -17.30 -2.37 23.22
CA THR A 2 -15.99 -3.02 23.43
C THR A 2 -15.64 -3.80 22.15
N LYS A 3 -14.55 -3.43 21.47
CA LYS A 3 -14.05 -4.19 20.31
C LYS A 3 -13.67 -5.60 20.79
N LYS A 4 -14.20 -6.65 20.13
CA LYS A 4 -13.76 -8.02 20.39
C LYS A 4 -12.26 -8.13 20.12
N PRO A 5 -11.50 -8.88 20.94
CA PRO A 5 -10.10 -9.12 20.67
C PRO A 5 -9.94 -9.77 19.28
N PHE A 6 -8.98 -9.29 18.51
CA PHE A 6 -8.68 -9.83 17.19
C PHE A 6 -8.09 -11.24 17.37
N VAL A 7 -8.85 -12.26 17.01
CA VAL A 7 -8.38 -13.66 17.04
C VAL A 7 -8.08 -14.06 15.60
N GLY A 8 -6.83 -13.88 15.19
CA GLY A 8 -6.34 -14.36 13.90
C GLY A 8 -5.09 -13.60 13.46
N GLN A 9 -3.95 -14.30 13.37
CA GLN A 9 -2.90 -13.87 12.46
C GLN A 9 -3.49 -13.89 11.05
N SER A 10 -3.45 -12.77 10.33
CA SER A 10 -3.74 -12.79 8.90
C SER A 10 -2.74 -13.74 8.25
N ALA A 11 -3.23 -14.75 7.53
CA ALA A 11 -2.35 -15.68 6.82
C ALA A 11 -1.44 -14.91 5.87
N ILE A 12 -0.14 -15.20 5.95
CA ILE A 12 0.88 -14.63 5.06
C ILE A 12 0.62 -15.13 3.65
N ALA A 13 0.77 -14.27 2.65
CA ALA A 13 0.73 -14.61 1.25
C ALA A 13 1.75 -15.71 0.93
N LYS A 14 1.39 -16.63 0.03
CA LYS A 14 2.20 -17.83 -0.25
C LYS A 14 3.28 -17.59 -1.30
N GLY A 15 3.06 -16.63 -2.19
CA GLY A 15 3.97 -16.27 -3.27
C GLY A 15 4.37 -14.80 -3.24
N LEU A 16 5.46 -14.53 -3.96
CA LEU A 16 5.94 -13.18 -4.20
C LEU A 16 4.90 -12.36 -4.96
N LEU A 17 4.63 -11.13 -4.50
CA LEU A 17 3.67 -10.18 -5.06
C LEU A 17 2.20 -10.66 -5.11
N ASP A 18 1.87 -11.77 -4.44
CA ASP A 18 0.49 -12.21 -4.27
C ASP A 18 -0.38 -11.18 -3.55
N LEU A 19 0.22 -10.45 -2.60
CA LEU A 19 -0.41 -9.37 -1.86
C LEU A 19 0.63 -8.31 -1.52
N VAL A 20 0.35 -7.07 -1.93
CA VAL A 20 1.13 -5.89 -1.54
C VAL A 20 0.29 -5.04 -0.60
N HIS A 21 0.84 -4.71 0.56
CA HIS A 21 0.27 -3.74 1.48
C HIS A 21 0.79 -2.33 1.16
N THR A 22 -0.09 -1.35 1.18
CA THR A 22 0.27 0.06 0.97
C THR A 22 -0.33 0.96 2.04
N ASP A 23 0.41 2.02 2.38
CA ASP A 23 -0.05 3.06 3.28
C ASP A 23 0.65 4.40 2.99
N VAL A 24 -0.08 5.51 3.15
CA VAL A 24 0.44 6.87 2.97
C VAL A 24 0.58 7.55 4.32
N CYS A 25 1.79 7.96 4.63
CA CYS A 25 2.11 8.65 5.85
C CYS A 25 2.39 10.13 5.63
N GLY A 26 1.86 10.96 6.52
CA GLY A 26 2.09 12.39 6.56
C GLY A 26 0.81 13.23 6.76
N PRO A 27 0.94 14.57 6.82
CA PRO A 27 2.19 15.30 6.62
C PRO A 27 3.19 15.10 7.77
N LEU A 28 4.47 14.92 7.44
CA LEU A 28 5.58 14.89 8.39
C LEU A 28 5.75 16.27 9.03
N SER A 29 6.04 16.30 10.33
CA SER A 29 6.23 17.54 11.11
C SER A 29 7.43 18.37 10.63
N ILE A 30 8.42 17.72 10.02
CA ILE A 30 9.57 18.35 9.38
C ILE A 30 9.60 17.86 7.94
N SER A 31 9.51 18.78 6.97
CA SER A 31 9.66 18.41 5.56
C SER A 31 11.08 17.93 5.29
N ALA A 32 11.21 16.82 4.57
CA ALA A 32 12.51 16.36 4.11
C ALA A 32 13.11 17.36 3.09
N ARG A 33 14.43 17.28 2.87
CA ARG A 33 15.11 18.10 1.87
C ARG A 33 14.40 17.97 0.51
N GLY A 34 14.01 19.10 -0.08
CA GLY A 34 13.26 19.12 -1.34
C GLY A 34 11.74 19.27 -1.20
N GLY A 35 11.23 19.52 0.01
CA GLY A 35 9.83 19.88 0.27
C GLY A 35 8.88 18.68 0.36
N PHE A 36 9.40 17.47 0.56
CA PHE A 36 8.58 16.28 0.73
C PHE A 36 8.00 16.23 2.15
N SER A 37 6.68 16.13 2.23
CA SER A 37 5.93 16.08 3.49
C SER A 37 5.15 14.78 3.65
N TYR A 38 5.06 13.95 2.61
CA TYR A 38 4.42 12.65 2.66
C TYR A 38 5.38 11.56 2.19
N PHE A 39 5.09 10.31 2.55
CA PHE A 39 5.68 9.15 1.89
C PHE A 39 4.63 8.05 1.75
N ILE A 40 4.81 7.21 0.75
CA ILE A 40 4.01 6.01 0.54
C ILE A 40 4.91 4.80 0.69
N THR A 41 4.41 3.76 1.37
CA THR A 41 5.11 2.49 1.50
C THR A 41 4.38 1.40 0.73
N PHE A 42 5.15 0.51 0.12
CA PHE A 42 4.64 -0.71 -0.51
C PHE A 42 5.39 -1.89 0.09
N THR A 43 4.68 -2.84 0.71
CA THR A 43 5.29 -3.99 1.37
C THR A 43 4.73 -5.27 0.79
N ASP A 44 5.60 -6.12 0.26
CA ASP A 44 5.25 -7.47 -0.15
C ASP A 44 4.93 -8.32 1.09
N ASP A 45 3.76 -8.96 1.11
CA ASP A 45 3.31 -9.69 2.29
C ASP A 45 4.14 -10.97 2.52
N HIS A 46 4.65 -11.62 1.47
CA HIS A 46 5.40 -12.87 1.56
C HIS A 46 6.83 -12.66 2.08
N LEU A 47 7.65 -11.87 1.38
CA LEU A 47 9.05 -11.60 1.74
C LEU A 47 9.20 -10.53 2.81
N ARG A 48 8.12 -9.81 3.13
CA ARG A 48 8.16 -8.62 3.99
C ARG A 48 9.13 -7.56 3.48
N TYR A 49 9.56 -7.61 2.21
CA TYR A 49 10.37 -6.58 1.59
C TYR A 49 9.48 -5.38 1.28
N GLY A 50 9.99 -4.16 1.43
CA GLY A 50 9.16 -3.00 1.15
C GLY A 50 9.93 -1.78 0.71
N TYR A 51 9.23 -0.98 -0.07
CA TYR A 51 9.70 0.20 -0.78
C TYR A 51 9.08 1.44 -0.14
N VAL A 52 9.80 2.55 -0.21
CA VAL A 52 9.36 3.85 0.31
C VAL A 52 9.59 4.88 -0.78
N TYR A 53 8.55 5.63 -1.15
CA TYR A 53 8.63 6.74 -2.09
C TYR A 53 8.23 8.03 -1.39
N LEU A 54 9.07 9.07 -1.50
CA LEU A 54 8.80 10.40 -0.96
C LEU A 54 7.85 11.18 -1.88
N MET A 55 6.91 11.92 -1.28
CA MET A 55 5.89 12.68 -1.99
C MET A 55 5.71 14.08 -1.40
N ARG A 56 5.40 15.07 -2.23
CA ARG A 56 5.06 16.42 -1.75
C ARG A 56 3.57 16.54 -1.46
N TYR A 57 2.75 15.81 -2.22
CA TYR A 57 1.31 15.76 -2.08
C TYR A 57 0.80 14.32 -2.08
N LYS A 58 -0.30 14.04 -1.35
CA LYS A 58 -0.96 12.73 -1.37
C LYS A 58 -1.43 12.31 -2.77
N SER A 59 -1.73 13.27 -3.65
CA SER A 59 -2.13 13.02 -5.03
C SER A 59 -1.04 12.37 -5.89
N GLU A 60 0.21 12.36 -5.44
CA GLU A 60 1.31 11.66 -6.12
C GLU A 60 1.27 10.14 -5.92
N ALA A 61 0.46 9.62 -4.98
CA ALA A 61 0.41 8.20 -4.62
C ALA A 61 0.19 7.28 -5.82
N PHE A 62 -0.70 7.67 -6.73
CA PHE A 62 -0.99 6.86 -7.91
C PHE A 62 0.20 6.79 -8.87
N GLY A 63 0.89 7.91 -9.10
CA GLY A 63 2.11 7.95 -9.90
C GLY A 63 3.19 7.03 -9.30
N ARG A 64 3.37 7.11 -7.98
CA ARG A 64 4.31 6.24 -7.25
C ARG A 64 3.95 4.76 -7.32
N PHE A 65 2.66 4.42 -7.32
CA PHE A 65 2.23 3.03 -7.51
C PHE A 65 2.58 2.49 -8.90
N LYS A 66 2.41 3.30 -9.96
CA LYS A 66 2.80 2.91 -11.32
C LYS A 66 4.31 2.66 -11.42
N GLU A 67 5.12 3.56 -10.85
CA GLU A 67 6.58 3.41 -10.76
C GLU A 67 6.96 2.12 -10.04
N TYR A 68 6.44 1.93 -8.82
CA TYR A 68 6.67 0.75 -8.00
C TYR A 68 6.36 -0.55 -8.74
N ARG A 69 5.16 -0.66 -9.32
CA ARG A 69 4.74 -1.86 -10.03
C ARG A 69 5.71 -2.21 -11.15
N LEU A 70 6.03 -1.25 -12.01
CA LEU A 70 6.88 -1.48 -13.17
C LEU A 70 8.28 -1.95 -12.75
N GLU A 71 8.82 -1.37 -11.67
CA GLU A 71 10.10 -1.79 -11.09
C GLU A 71 10.05 -3.22 -10.53
N VAL A 72 9.09 -3.54 -9.67
CA VAL A 72 9.06 -4.86 -8.99
C VAL A 72 8.67 -5.99 -9.94
N GLU A 73 7.74 -5.76 -10.86
CA GLU A 73 7.34 -6.79 -11.82
C GLU A 73 8.49 -7.11 -12.78
N ASN A 74 9.24 -6.09 -13.21
CA ASN A 74 10.42 -6.29 -14.07
C ASN A 74 11.57 -6.99 -13.32
N GLN A 75 11.85 -6.62 -12.07
CA GLN A 75 12.94 -7.22 -11.29
C GLN A 75 12.66 -8.66 -10.87
N THR A 76 11.40 -8.99 -10.58
CA THR A 76 11.03 -10.29 -10.04
C THR A 76 10.47 -11.24 -11.08
N SER A 77 10.09 -10.73 -12.26
CA SER A 77 9.31 -11.48 -13.27
C SER A 77 7.99 -12.04 -12.73
N HIS A 78 7.43 -11.44 -11.67
CA HIS A 78 6.14 -11.77 -11.07
C HIS A 78 5.22 -10.55 -11.12
N ASN A 79 3.93 -10.77 -11.31
CA ASN A 79 2.94 -9.68 -11.33
C ASN A 79 2.29 -9.49 -9.96
N ILE A 80 1.92 -8.25 -9.64
CA ILE A 80 1.13 -7.94 -8.44
C ILE A 80 -0.29 -8.49 -8.63
N LYS A 81 -0.73 -9.37 -7.73
CA LYS A 81 -2.09 -9.95 -7.81
C LYS A 81 -3.13 -9.15 -7.05
N ALA A 82 -2.75 -8.62 -5.89
CA ALA A 82 -3.65 -7.83 -5.06
C ALA A 82 -2.91 -6.68 -4.38
N LEU A 83 -3.59 -5.54 -4.29
CA LEU A 83 -3.15 -4.37 -3.54
C LEU A 83 -4.10 -4.18 -2.36
N ARG A 84 -3.56 -4.12 -1.15
CA ARG A 84 -4.32 -3.80 0.07
C ARG A 84 -3.93 -2.44 0.59
N SER A 85 -4.90 -1.54 0.68
CA SER A 85 -4.75 -0.21 1.26
C SER A 85 -5.77 0.03 2.36
N ASP A 86 -5.58 1.10 3.11
CA ASP A 86 -6.66 1.72 3.84
C ASP A 86 -7.64 2.39 2.86
N GLN A 87 -8.81 2.81 3.35
CA GLN A 87 -9.80 3.53 2.53
C GLN A 87 -9.42 5.02 2.34
N GLY A 88 -8.12 5.33 2.24
CA GLY A 88 -7.61 6.66 1.94
C GLY A 88 -8.13 7.18 0.60
N GLY A 89 -8.50 8.46 0.55
CA GLY A 89 -9.10 9.07 -0.65
C GLY A 89 -8.20 9.01 -1.90
N GLU A 90 -6.89 8.94 -1.70
CA GLU A 90 -5.88 8.76 -2.74
C GLU A 90 -6.03 7.46 -3.54
N TYR A 91 -6.52 6.40 -2.89
CA TYR A 91 -6.71 5.09 -3.51
C TYR A 91 -8.10 4.95 -4.14
N LEU A 92 -9.05 5.79 -3.75
CA LEU A 92 -10.45 5.72 -4.17
C LEU A 92 -10.75 6.48 -5.48
N SER A 93 -9.75 7.07 -6.12
CA SER A 93 -9.95 7.74 -7.40
C SER A 93 -10.35 6.73 -8.49
N GLY A 94 -11.28 7.13 -9.36
CA GLY A 94 -11.75 6.27 -10.47
C GLY A 94 -10.60 5.83 -11.37
N GLU A 95 -9.67 6.74 -11.65
CA GLU A 95 -8.47 6.45 -12.44
C GLU A 95 -7.60 5.34 -11.82
N PHE A 96 -7.42 5.37 -10.49
CA PHE A 96 -6.66 4.34 -9.80
C PHE A 96 -7.37 2.99 -9.88
N ILE A 97 -8.68 2.97 -9.58
CA ILE A 97 -9.48 1.75 -9.60
C ILE A 97 -9.52 1.13 -11.00
N ASP A 98 -9.71 1.94 -12.03
CA ASP A 98 -9.77 1.46 -13.42
C ASP A 98 -8.40 0.95 -13.87
N TYR A 99 -7.32 1.62 -13.51
CA TYR A 99 -5.97 1.11 -13.74
C TYR A 99 -5.70 -0.24 -13.06
N LEU A 100 -6.15 -0.44 -11.82
CA LEU A 100 -6.02 -1.74 -11.15
C LEU A 100 -6.78 -2.83 -11.91
N LYS A 101 -8.02 -2.54 -12.34
CA LYS A 101 -8.84 -3.48 -13.13
C LYS A 101 -8.21 -3.82 -14.48
N GLU A 102 -7.75 -2.82 -15.22
CA GLU A 102 -7.10 -2.98 -16.53
C GLU A 102 -5.88 -3.89 -16.45
N ASN A 103 -5.21 -3.89 -15.29
CA ASN A 103 -4.02 -4.68 -15.05
C ASN A 103 -4.27 -5.96 -14.26
N GLY A 104 -5.54 -6.31 -14.02
CA GLY A 104 -5.93 -7.54 -13.33
C GLY A 104 -5.55 -7.58 -11.84
N ILE A 105 -5.30 -6.42 -11.22
CA ILE A 105 -4.91 -6.30 -9.81
C ILE A 105 -6.16 -6.18 -8.96
N LEU A 106 -6.32 -7.10 -7.99
CA LEU A 106 -7.44 -7.07 -7.05
C LEU A 106 -7.24 -5.98 -6.00
N SER A 107 -8.14 -5.01 -5.96
CA SER A 107 -8.17 -4.00 -4.90
C SER A 107 -8.80 -4.56 -3.62
N GLN A 108 -8.07 -4.52 -2.50
CA GLN A 108 -8.54 -4.93 -1.18
C GLN A 108 -8.54 -3.74 -0.22
N TRP A 109 -9.68 -3.50 0.43
CA TRP A 109 -9.85 -2.38 1.35
C TRP A 109 -9.95 -2.88 2.77
N THR A 110 -9.16 -2.33 3.69
CA THR A 110 -9.40 -2.60 5.12
C THR A 110 -10.58 -1.77 5.63
N PRO A 111 -11.50 -2.36 6.42
CA PRO A 111 -12.61 -1.61 7.02
C PRO A 111 -12.13 -0.42 7.86
N PRO A 112 -12.87 0.71 7.88
CA PRO A 112 -12.57 1.85 8.72
C PRO A 112 -12.41 1.45 10.20
N GLY A 113 -11.36 1.95 10.85
CA GLY A 113 -11.11 1.66 12.26
C GLY A 113 -10.62 0.24 12.56
N THR A 114 -10.14 -0.49 11.54
CA THR A 114 -9.38 -1.76 11.70
C THR A 114 -7.94 -1.65 11.18
N PRO A 115 -7.14 -0.69 11.70
CA PRO A 115 -5.73 -0.47 11.30
C PRO A 115 -4.89 -1.76 11.35
N GLN A 116 -5.21 -2.64 12.31
CA GLN A 116 -4.56 -3.94 12.50
C GLN A 116 -4.61 -4.87 11.27
N LEU A 117 -5.62 -4.75 10.38
CA LEU A 117 -5.72 -5.53 9.14
C LEU A 117 -4.77 -5.03 8.03
N ASN A 118 -4.33 -3.78 8.12
CA ASN A 118 -3.21 -3.23 7.36
C ASN A 118 -1.93 -3.17 8.22
N GLY A 119 -1.90 -3.89 9.34
CA GLY A 119 -0.83 -3.79 10.33
C GLY A 119 0.56 -4.15 9.80
N VAL A 120 0.67 -4.73 8.60
CA VAL A 120 1.95 -4.95 7.91
C VAL A 120 2.53 -3.63 7.40
N ALA A 121 1.71 -2.80 6.75
CA ALA A 121 2.14 -1.47 6.33
C ALA A 121 2.33 -0.56 7.54
N GLU A 122 1.38 -0.54 8.47
CA GLU A 122 1.43 0.36 9.62
C GLU A 122 2.61 0.10 10.56
N ARG A 123 3.03 -1.17 10.75
CA ARG A 123 4.21 -1.47 11.58
C ARG A 123 5.53 -1.03 10.95
N ARG A 124 5.54 -0.72 9.65
CA ARG A 124 6.72 -0.25 8.92
C ARG A 124 6.82 1.26 8.84
N ASN A 125 5.71 1.96 9.07
CA ASN A 125 5.64 3.42 9.05
C ASN A 125 5.99 4.01 10.41
#